data_AF-A0A8C6EIN0-F1
#
_entry.id   AF-A0A8C6EIN0-F1
#
_cell.length_a   1.000
_cell.length_b   1.000
_cell.length_c   1.000
_cell.angle_alpha   90.00
_cell.angle_beta   90.00
_cell.angle_gamma   90.00
#
_symmetry.space_group_name_H-M   'P 1'
#
loop_
_entity.id
_entity.type
_entity.pdbx_description
1 polymer ?
#
loop_
_entity_poly.entity_id
_entity_poly.type
_entity_poly.pdbx_seq_one_letter_code
_entity_poly.pdbx_strand_id
1 'polypeptide(L)'
;MELKSTNISFTNMVSVDERLIYKPHPQDSQKTILTQEAIVTVKGVSLSSYLEGLMTKAMEWVIHKLNAEIKELTASARGSIRTPMAAAAFVEK
;
A
#
# COMPACT_ATOMS: atom_id res chain seq x y z
N MET A 1 -37.77 13.55 6.40
CA MET A 1 -37.00 12.58 5.59
C MET A 1 -35.53 12.91 5.69
N GLU A 2 -34.64 11.92 5.66
CA GLU A 2 -33.18 12.12 5.71
C GLU A 2 -32.55 11.37 4.53
N LEU A 3 -31.65 12.04 3.81
CA LEU A 3 -30.91 11.49 2.69
C LEU A 3 -29.42 11.65 2.97
N LYS A 4 -28.65 10.59 2.74
CA LYS A 4 -27.19 10.58 2.87
C LYS A 4 -26.59 10.10 1.56
N SER A 5 -25.68 10.88 1.00
CA SER A 5 -24.95 10.59 -0.23
C SER A 5 -23.46 10.59 0.07
N THR A 6 -22.75 9.56 -0.35
CA THR A 6 -21.27 9.51 -0.27
C THR A 6 -20.69 9.27 -1.65
N ASN A 7 -19.58 9.91 -1.98
CA ASN A 7 -18.92 9.76 -3.27
C ASN A 7 -18.22 8.38 -3.40
N ILE A 8 -18.54 7.64 -4.48
CA ILE A 8 -17.99 6.31 -4.81
C ILE A 8 -16.70 6.36 -5.65
N SER A 9 -16.40 7.49 -6.26
CA SER A 9 -15.24 7.72 -7.12
C SER A 9 -14.13 8.45 -6.35
N PHE A 10 -12.87 8.05 -6.49
CA PHE A 10 -11.74 8.68 -5.80
C PHE A 10 -11.83 8.70 -4.26
N THR A 11 -12.59 7.80 -3.63
CA THR A 11 -12.75 7.70 -2.16
C THR A 11 -11.42 7.47 -1.41
N ASN A 12 -10.38 7.04 -2.13
CA ASN A 12 -9.01 6.89 -1.63
C ASN A 12 -8.25 8.22 -1.50
N MET A 13 -8.69 9.27 -2.20
CA MET A 13 -8.12 10.63 -2.18
C MET A 13 -9.04 11.63 -1.49
N VAL A 14 -10.34 11.57 -1.81
CA VAL A 14 -11.33 12.51 -1.29
C VAL A 14 -12.61 11.74 -0.99
N SER A 15 -13.06 11.79 0.26
CA SER A 15 -14.42 11.39 0.65
C SER A 15 -15.27 12.63 0.72
N VAL A 16 -16.41 12.63 0.05
CA VAL A 16 -17.44 13.67 0.20
C VAL A 16 -18.66 12.97 0.76
N ASP A 17 -19.05 13.36 1.96
CA ASP A 17 -20.19 12.83 2.70
C ASP A 17 -21.23 13.94 2.83
N GLU A 18 -22.36 13.76 2.21
CA GLU A 18 -23.44 14.74 2.11
C GLU A 18 -24.67 14.21 2.85
N ARG A 19 -25.36 15.10 3.57
CA ARG A 19 -26.52 14.81 4.38
C ARG A 19 -27.59 15.88 4.18
N LEU A 20 -28.76 15.47 3.73
CA LEU A 20 -29.92 16.31 3.52
C LEU A 20 -31.03 15.92 4.50
N ILE A 21 -31.59 16.90 5.21
CA ILE A 21 -32.67 16.71 6.17
C ILE A 21 -33.88 17.55 5.73
N TYR A 22 -35.00 16.88 5.47
CA TYR A 22 -36.29 17.50 5.15
C TYR A 22 -37.19 17.49 6.39
N LYS A 23 -37.60 18.68 6.84
CA LYS A 23 -38.56 18.86 7.94
C LYS A 23 -39.71 19.76 7.49
N PRO A 24 -40.96 19.52 7.93
CA PRO A 24 -42.05 20.47 7.75
C PRO A 24 -41.72 21.80 8.42
N HIS A 25 -42.15 22.91 7.84
CA HIS A 25 -41.94 24.22 8.43
C HIS A 25 -42.85 24.40 9.66
N PRO A 26 -42.32 24.79 10.83
CA PRO A 26 -43.07 24.80 12.08
C PRO A 26 -44.22 25.82 12.12
N GLN A 27 -44.18 26.87 11.28
CA GLN A 27 -45.25 27.88 11.20
C GLN A 27 -46.17 27.73 9.99
N ASP A 28 -45.81 26.95 8.97
CA ASP A 28 -46.56 26.87 7.71
C ASP A 28 -46.52 25.43 7.18
N SER A 29 -47.66 24.73 7.25
CA SER A 29 -47.75 23.32 6.86
C SER A 29 -47.57 23.09 5.36
N GLN A 30 -47.58 24.15 4.53
CA GLN A 30 -47.35 24.06 3.09
C GLN A 30 -45.86 24.18 2.72
N LYS A 31 -45.00 24.51 3.69
CA LYS A 31 -43.56 24.71 3.44
C LYS A 31 -42.74 23.61 4.10
N THR A 32 -41.61 23.30 3.46
CA THR A 32 -40.61 22.38 3.98
C THR A 32 -39.28 23.09 4.12
N ILE A 33 -38.59 22.81 5.22
CA ILE A 33 -37.23 23.23 5.48
C ILE A 33 -36.32 22.11 4.98
N LEU A 34 -35.41 22.46 4.07
CA LEU A 34 -34.29 21.63 3.66
C LEU A 34 -33.03 22.11 4.37
N THR A 35 -32.39 21.22 5.12
CA THR A 35 -31.07 21.45 5.71
C THR A 35 -30.06 20.54 5.01
N GLN A 36 -29.02 21.13 4.41
CA GLN A 36 -28.01 20.40 3.65
C GLN A 36 -26.64 20.60 4.33
N GLU A 37 -26.00 19.49 4.68
CA GLU A 37 -24.67 19.44 5.28
C GLU A 37 -23.76 18.65 4.33
N ALA A 38 -22.56 19.16 4.05
CA ALA A 38 -21.57 18.45 3.23
C ALA A 38 -20.23 18.47 3.96
N ILE A 39 -19.65 17.28 4.15
CA ILE A 39 -18.35 17.07 4.79
C ILE A 39 -17.39 16.60 3.70
N VAL A 40 -16.39 17.43 3.41
CA VAL A 40 -15.32 17.10 2.48
C VAL A 40 -14.10 16.66 3.28
N THR A 41 -13.79 15.37 3.20
CA THR A 41 -12.62 14.77 3.85
C THR A 41 -11.56 14.47 2.79
N VAL A 42 -10.48 15.23 2.81
CA VAL A 42 -9.31 14.94 1.96
C VAL A 42 -8.46 13.91 2.68
N LYS A 43 -8.43 12.69 2.14
CA LYS A 43 -7.48 11.66 2.58
C LYS A 43 -6.18 11.95 1.86
N GLY A 44 -5.24 12.56 2.58
CA GLY A 44 -3.91 12.84 2.06
C GLY A 44 -3.23 11.53 1.63
N VAL A 45 -3.38 11.14 0.37
CA VAL A 45 -2.30 10.45 -0.32
C VAL A 45 -1.21 11.49 -0.45
N SER A 46 -0.37 11.60 0.58
CA SER A 46 0.93 12.19 0.35
C SER A 46 1.54 11.31 -0.75
N LEU A 47 1.73 11.89 -1.94
CA LEU A 47 2.41 11.21 -3.04
C LEU A 47 3.75 10.63 -2.54
N SER A 48 4.35 11.30 -1.55
CA SER A 48 5.45 10.82 -0.73
C SER A 48 5.23 9.41 -0.19
N SER A 49 4.16 9.12 0.55
CA SER A 49 3.92 7.78 1.12
C SER A 49 3.73 6.70 0.04
N TYR A 50 3.10 7.02 -1.09
CA TYR A 50 2.96 6.07 -2.20
C TYR A 50 4.30 5.77 -2.88
N LEU A 51 5.09 6.82 -3.14
CA LEU A 51 6.43 6.71 -3.73
C LEU A 51 7.42 6.05 -2.77
N GLU A 52 7.33 6.33 -1.48
CA GLU A 52 8.12 5.70 -0.42
C GLU A 52 7.80 4.21 -0.32
N GLY A 53 6.53 3.83 -0.40
CA GLY A 53 6.12 2.42 -0.48
C GLY A 53 6.65 1.70 -1.73
N LEU A 54 6.65 2.37 -2.88
CA LEU A 54 7.23 1.83 -4.12
C LEU A 54 8.76 1.67 -4.03
N MET A 55 9.46 2.67 -3.48
CA MET A 55 10.92 2.65 -3.32
C MET A 55 11.36 1.59 -2.31
N THR A 56 10.62 1.45 -1.20
CA THR A 56 10.86 0.41 -0.18
C THR A 56 10.77 -0.98 -0.80
N LYS A 57 9.73 -1.24 -1.61
CA LYS A 57 9.53 -2.53 -2.28
C LYS A 57 10.61 -2.84 -3.31
N ALA A 58 11.10 -1.84 -4.04
CA ALA A 58 12.21 -2.00 -4.96
C ALA A 58 13.52 -2.32 -4.23
N MET A 59 13.81 -1.61 -3.14
CA MET A 59 15.01 -1.82 -2.32
C MET A 59 15.03 -3.23 -1.70
N GLU A 60 13.89 -3.67 -1.18
CA GLU A 60 13.72 -5.00 -0.58
C GLU A 60 14.00 -6.12 -1.62
N TRP A 61 13.50 -5.95 -2.85
CA TRP A 61 13.80 -6.88 -3.95
C TRP A 61 15.29 -6.92 -4.30
N VAL A 62 15.96 -5.77 -4.37
CA VAL A 62 17.41 -5.68 -4.65
C VAL A 62 18.22 -6.40 -3.57
N ILE A 63 17.89 -6.18 -2.30
CA ILE A 63 18.55 -6.84 -1.16
C ILE A 63 18.36 -8.36 -1.24
N HIS A 64 17.14 -8.82 -1.53
CA HIS A 64 16.87 -10.25 -1.70
C HIS A 64 17.69 -10.86 -2.83
N LYS A 65 17.80 -10.16 -3.97
CA LYS A 65 18.57 -10.65 -5.11
C LYS A 65 20.06 -10.71 -4.82
N LEU A 66 20.63 -9.67 -4.21
CA LEU A 66 22.04 -9.66 -3.79
C LEU A 66 22.35 -10.78 -2.78
N ASN A 67 21.46 -11.01 -1.80
CA ASN A 67 21.64 -12.11 -0.85
C ASN A 67 21.60 -13.48 -1.54
N ALA A 68 20.78 -13.66 -2.58
CA ALA A 68 20.73 -14.89 -3.34
C ALA A 68 22.04 -15.12 -4.12
N GLU A 69 22.53 -14.10 -4.83
CA GLU A 69 23.78 -14.16 -5.60
C GLU A 69 25.00 -14.39 -4.70
N ILE A 70 25.08 -13.76 -3.52
CA ILE A 70 26.16 -13.99 -2.55
C ILE A 70 26.13 -15.42 -2.02
N LYS A 71 24.94 -15.95 -1.72
CA LYS A 71 24.78 -17.31 -1.24
C LYS A 71 25.17 -18.33 -2.30
N GLU A 72 24.84 -18.07 -3.56
CA GLU A 72 25.23 -18.89 -4.71
C GLU A 72 26.75 -18.84 -4.94
N LEU A 73 27.36 -17.66 -4.91
CA LEU A 73 28.81 -17.50 -5.03
C LEU A 73 29.56 -18.22 -3.90
N THR A 74 29.05 -18.12 -2.66
CA THR A 74 29.62 -18.84 -1.51
C THR A 74 29.49 -20.35 -1.65
N ALA A 75 28.36 -20.84 -2.17
CA ALA A 75 28.14 -22.25 -2.43
C ALA A 75 29.09 -22.77 -3.53
N SER A 76 29.26 -21.99 -4.60
CA SER A 76 30.17 -22.28 -5.70
C SER A 76 31.64 -22.33 -5.24
N ALA A 77 32.08 -21.32 -4.48
CA ALA A 77 33.43 -21.28 -3.92
C ALA A 77 33.70 -22.46 -2.97
N ARG A 78 32.73 -22.83 -2.13
CA ARG A 78 32.84 -24.03 -1.27
C ARG A 78 32.92 -25.32 -2.07
N GLY A 79 32.16 -25.44 -3.17
CA GLY A 79 32.26 -26.56 -4.09
C GLY A 79 33.65 -26.64 -4.72
N SER A 80 34.16 -25.51 -5.21
CA SER A 80 35.48 -25.41 -5.86
C SER A 80 36.65 -25.76 -4.93
N ILE A 81 36.57 -25.46 -3.62
CA ILE A 81 37.64 -25.81 -2.65
C ILE A 81 37.58 -27.28 -2.22
N ARG A 82 36.39 -27.89 -2.16
CA ARG A 82 36.23 -29.29 -1.72
C ARG A 82 36.69 -30.31 -2.76
N THR A 83 36.50 -30.02 -4.04
CA THR A 83 36.88 -30.92 -5.14
C THR A 83 38.40 -31.20 -5.23
N PRO A 84 39.31 -30.21 -5.18
CA PRO A 84 40.75 -30.46 -5.22
C PRO A 84 41.28 -31.10 -3.92
N MET A 85 40.67 -30.79 -2.77
CA MET A 85 41.09 -31.34 -1.48
C MET A 85 40.70 -32.82 -1.31
N ALA A 86 39.56 -33.24 -1.88
CA ALA A 86 39.23 -34.65 -2.02
C ALA A 86 40.19 -35.36 -2.98
N ALA A 87 40.51 -34.76 -4.14
CA ALA A 87 41.44 -35.34 -5.10
C ALA A 87 42.87 -35.52 -4.52
N ALA A 88 43.36 -34.57 -3.73
CA ALA A 88 44.66 -34.66 -3.06
C ALA A 88 44.69 -35.76 -1.98
N ALA A 89 43.61 -35.94 -1.21
CA ALA A 89 43.53 -36.98 -0.19
C ALA A 89 43.48 -38.42 -0.74
N PHE A 90 43.09 -38.60 -2.01
CA PHE A 90 43.11 -39.90 -2.70
C PHE A 90 44.45 -40.23 -3.36
N VAL A 91 45.38 -39.26 -3.48
CA VAL A 91 46.71 -39.46 -4.10
C VAL A 91 47.76 -39.94 -3.09
N GLU A 92 47.47 -39.88 -1.78
CA GLU A 92 48.42 -40.21 -0.70
C GLU A 92 48.26 -41.63 -0.11
N LYS A 93 47.63 -42.56 -0.84
CA LYS A 93 47.47 -43.97 -0.43
C LYS A 93 47.96 -44.93 -1.51
#